data_AF-A0A496WC06-F1
#
_entry.id   AF-A0A496WC06-F1
#
_cell.length_a   1.000
_cell.length_b   1.000
_cell.length_c   1.000
_cell.angle_alpha   90.00
_cell.angle_beta   90.00
_cell.angle_gamma   90.00
#
_symmetry.space_group_name_H-M   'P 1'
#
loop_
_entity.id
_entity.type
_entity.pdbx_description
1 polymer ?
#
loop_
_entity_poly.entity_id
_entity_poly.type
_entity_poly.pdbx_seq_one_letter_code
_entity_poly.pdbx_strand_id
1 'polypeptide(L)' 'MIELKALQFDYQEGDFSLRIPELFIGEGEKVAVIGASGSGKTTLLNLIAGI' A
#
# COMPACT_ATOMS: atom_id res chain seq x y z
N MET A 1 10.46 10.96 -3.43
CA MET A 1 10.11 10.57 -2.05
C MET A 1 8.65 10.13 -2.03
N ILE A 2 8.30 9.06 -1.31
CA ILE A 2 6.91 8.62 -1.08
C ILE A 2 6.67 8.60 0.43
N GLU A 3 5.56 9.22 0.88
CA GLU A 3 5.15 9.23 2.28
C GLU A 3 3.66 8.88 2.40
N LEU A 4 3.33 7.86 3.18
CA LEU A 4 1.97 7.47 3.54
C LEU A 4 1.78 7.63 5.03
N LYS A 5 0.71 8.31 5.43
CA LYS A 5 0.32 8.51 6.83
C LYS A 5 -1.09 7.98 7.04
N ALA A 6 -1.22 6.98 7.91
CA ALA A 6 -2.48 6.36 8.29
C ALA A 6 -3.36 5.98 7.09
N LEU A 7 -2.79 5.35 6.07
CA LEU A 7 -3.54 4.89 4.90
C LEU A 7 -4.51 3.78 5.32
N GLN A 8 -5.78 4.02 5.03
CA GLN A 8 -6.85 3.04 5.17
C GLN A 8 -7.61 2.95 3.85
N PHE A 9 -7.78 1.73 3.37
CA PHE A 9 -8.51 1.46 2.14
C PHE A 9 -9.32 0.17 2.28
N ASP A 10 -10.57 0.23 1.84
CA ASP A 10 -11.50 -0.89 1.80
C ASP A 10 -12.13 -0.93 0.40
N TYR A 11 -12.26 -2.12 -0.18
CA TYR A 11 -13.08 -2.28 -1.38
C TYR A 11 -14.56 -2.23 -1.02
N GLN A 12 -15.41 -1.79 -1.96
CA GLN A 12 -16.86 -1.73 -1.75
C GLN A 12 -17.48 -3.11 -1.53
N GLU A 13 -16.85 -4.17 -2.07
CA GLU A 13 -17.29 -5.54 -1.94
C GLU A 13 -16.18 -6.42 -1.35
N GLY A 14 -16.58 -7.34 -0.48
CA GLY A 14 -15.69 -8.30 0.19
C GLY A 14 -15.10 -7.81 1.51
N ASP A 15 -14.33 -8.68 2.15
CA ASP A 15 -13.76 -8.44 3.50
C ASP A 15 -12.32 -7.89 3.44
N PHE A 16 -11.87 -7.44 2.27
CA PHE A 16 -10.51 -6.93 2.11
C PHE A 16 -10.38 -5.54 2.70
N SER A 17 -9.42 -5.38 3.62
CA SER A 17 -8.99 -4.09 4.15
C SER A 17 -7.47 -3.97 4.08
N LEU A 18 -6.99 -2.81 3.68
CA LEU A 18 -5.58 -2.45 3.74
C LEU A 18 -5.41 -1.33 4.75
N ARG A 19 -4.48 -1.51 5.69
CA ARG A 19 -4.15 -0.55 6.74
C ARG A 19 -2.63 -0.42 6.81
N ILE A 20 -2.13 0.76 6.46
CA ILE A 20 -0.70 1.09 6.54
C ILE A 20 -0.57 2.30 7.48
N PRO A 21 -0.17 2.09 8.75
CA PRO A 21 -0.05 3.18 9.73
C PRO A 21 0.92 4.26 9.27
N GLU A 22 2.08 3.86 8.74
CA GLU A 22 3.10 4.74 8.21
C GLU A 22 3.95 3.99 7.18
N LEU A 23 4.32 4.67 6.09
CA LEU A 23 5.34 4.20 5.15
C LEU A 23 6.10 5.41 4.63
N PHE A 24 7.42 5.34 4.70
CA PHE A 24 8.31 6.34 4.12
C PHE A 24 9.30 5.63 3.19
N ILE A 25 9.44 6.17 1.98
CA ILE A 25 10.44 5.72 1.00
C ILE A 25 11.20 6.97 0.54
N GLY A 26 12.50 6.98 0.86
CA GLY A 26 13.43 8.04 0.51
C GLY A 26 13.66 8.15 -1.01
N GLU A 27 14.30 9.23 -1.43
CA GLU A 27 14.69 9.39 -2.83
C GLU A 27 15.79 8.39 -3.22
N GLY A 28 15.62 7.74 -4.37
CA GLY A 28 16.57 6.74 -4.86
C GLY A 28 16.51 5.38 -4.15
N GLU A 29 15.70 5.23 -3.10
CA GLU A 29 15.52 3.95 -2.42
C GLU A 29 14.81 2.93 -3.32
N LYS A 30 15.22 1.66 -3.19
CA LYS A 30 14.58 0.52 -3.85
C LYS A 30 14.00 -0.38 -2.77
N VAL A 31 12.69 -0.52 -2.75
CA VAL A 31 11.95 -1.29 -1.74
C VAL A 31 11.18 -2.41 -2.40
N ALA A 32 11.21 -3.61 -1.81
CA ALA A 32 10.42 -4.75 -2.23
C ALA A 32 9.18 -4.90 -1.32
N VAL A 33 7.99 -5.00 -1.92
CA VAL A 33 6.75 -5.30 -1.21
C VAL A 33 6.49 -6.79 -1.29
N ILE A 34 6.58 -7.50 -0.17
CA ILE A 34 6.44 -8.96 -0.08
C ILE A 34 5.24 -9.37 0.78
N GLY A 35 4.69 -10.55 0.52
CA GLY A 35 3.53 -11.08 1.25
C GLY A 35 2.74 -12.10 0.43
N ALA A 36 1.88 -12.88 1.09
CA ALA A 36 1.04 -13.90 0.45
C ALA A 36 0.11 -13.33 -0.63
N SER A 37 -0.41 -14.17 -1.53
CA SER A 37 -1.44 -13.74 -2.48
C SER A 37 -2.65 -13.20 -1.72
N GLY A 38 -3.26 -12.11 -2.21
CA GLY A 38 -4.37 -11.43 -1.54
C GLY A 38 -3.97 -10.49 -0.40
N SER A 39 -2.69 -10.39 -0.01
CA SER A 39 -2.25 -9.50 1.08
C SER A 39 -2.29 -7.99 0.77
N GLY A 40 -2.82 -7.57 -0.38
CA GLY A 40 -2.96 -6.16 -0.73
C GLY A 40 -1.77 -5.49 -1.43
N LYS A 41 -0.76 -6.25 -1.90
CA LYS A 41 0.43 -5.68 -2.57
C LYS A 41 0.09 -4.84 -3.80
N THR A 42 -0.72 -5.39 -4.71
CA THR A 42 -1.16 -4.66 -5.91
C THR A 42 -2.00 -3.45 -5.54
N THR A 43 -2.89 -3.59 -4.54
CA THR A 43 -3.70 -2.48 -4.02
C THR A 43 -2.83 -1.37 -3.47
N LEU A 44 -1.81 -1.68 -2.66
CA LEU A 44 -0.85 -0.70 -2.15
C LEU A 44 -0.13 0.04 -3.28
N LEU A 45 0.37 -0.69 -4.29
CA LEU A 45 1.09 -0.10 -5.42
C LEU A 45 0.18 0.80 -6.28
N ASN A 46 -1.09 0.42 -6.48
CA ASN A 46 -2.07 1.23 -7.20
C ASN A 46 -2.38 2.52 -6.43
N LEU A 47 -2.58 2.44 -5.12
CA LEU A 47 -2.83 3.60 -4.27
C LEU A 47 -1.64 4.59 -4.28
N ILE A 48 -0.40 4.07 -4.25
CA ILE A 48 0.81 4.89 -4.40
C ILE A 48 0.87 5.55 -5.79
N ALA A 49 0.42 4.85 -6.84
CA ALA A 49 0.37 5.36 -8.20
C ALA A 49 -0.81 6.31 -8.48
N GLY A 50 -1.77 6.44 -7.55
CA GLY A 50 -2.97 7.26 -7.71
C GLY A 50 -4.05 6.66 -8.62
N ILE A 51 -4.12 5.31 -8.67
CA ILE A 51 -5.12 4.52 -9.41
C ILE A 51 -6.17 4.02 -8.42
#